data_AF-A0A7Y5Q0B6-F1
#
_entry.id   AF-A0A7Y5Q0B6-F1
#
_cell.length_a   1.000
_cell.length_b   1.000
_cell.length_c   1.000
_cell.angle_alpha   90.00
_cell.angle_beta   90.00
_cell.angle_gamma   90.00
#
_symmetry.space_group_name_H-M   'P 1'
#
loop_
_entity.id
_entity.type
_entity.pdbx_description
1 polymer ?
#
loop_
_entity_poly.entity_id
_entity_poly.type
_entity_poly.pdbx_seq_one_letter_code
_entity_poly.pdbx_strand_id
1 'polypeptide(L)'
;MRTAVFKALATVSIWGSSFLAIRVALEGATPWGVVWMRSTLAAVLLFALLGLRGQPLLPERRDRARCVVLGLVGAAHFLIQ
;
A
#
# COMPACT_ATOMS: atom_id res chain seq x y z
N MET A 1 -2.49 10.90 27.00
CA MET A 1 -2.06 11.97 26.05
C MET A 1 -0.74 11.65 25.32
N ARG A 2 0.37 11.34 26.00
CA ARG A 2 1.69 11.10 25.35
C ARG A 2 1.68 10.05 24.21
N THR A 3 1.00 8.92 24.40
CA THR A 3 0.89 7.86 23.38
C THR A 3 0.07 8.27 22.16
N ALA A 4 -0.95 9.13 22.35
CA ALA A 4 -1.76 9.63 21.25
C ALA A 4 -0.97 10.61 20.37
N VAL A 5 -0.21 11.52 20.99
CA VAL A 5 0.69 12.44 20.29
C VAL A 5 1.75 11.67 19.50
N PHE A 6 2.36 10.64 20.10
CA PHE A 6 3.33 9.80 19.38
C PHE A 6 2.71 9.10 18.17
N LYS A 7 1.53 8.49 18.32
CA LYS A 7 0.81 7.86 17.19
C LYS A 7 0.48 8.87 16.09
N ALA A 8 0.06 10.07 16.47
CA ALA A 8 -0.24 11.14 15.52
C ALA A 8 1.02 11.58 14.76
N LEU A 9 2.11 11.84 15.47
CA LEU A 9 3.40 12.20 14.85
C LEU A 9 3.91 11.09 13.93
N ALA A 10 3.87 9.83 14.36
CA ALA A 10 4.28 8.71 13.53
C ALA A 10 3.41 8.63 12.25
N THR A 11 2.10 8.78 12.38
CA THR A 11 1.17 8.75 11.25
C THR A 11 1.45 9.89 10.27
N VAL A 12 1.60 11.13 10.78
CA VAL A 12 1.89 12.32 9.96
C VAL A 12 3.24 12.19 9.28
N SER A 13 4.28 11.71 9.96
CA SER A 13 5.60 11.55 9.37
C SER A 13 5.64 10.46 8.30
N ILE A 14 5.03 9.30 8.55
CA ILE A 14 4.98 8.18 7.58
C ILE A 14 4.14 8.56 6.36
N TRP A 15 2.99 9.20 6.58
CA TRP A 15 2.11 9.59 5.49
C TRP A 15 2.68 10.80 4.72
N GLY A 16 3.24 11.77 5.43
CA GLY A 16 3.87 12.96 4.84
C GLY A 16 5.10 12.64 4.00
N SER A 17 5.96 11.71 4.44
CA SER A 17 7.15 11.31 3.68
C SER A 17 6.81 10.66 2.34
N SER A 18 5.62 10.08 2.20
CA SER A 18 5.15 9.49 0.95
C SER A 18 5.03 10.52 -0.18
N PHE A 19 4.66 11.77 0.12
CA PHE A 19 4.60 12.84 -0.90
C PHE A 19 5.97 13.21 -1.43
N LEU A 20 6.97 13.29 -0.55
CA LEU A 20 8.36 13.55 -0.94
C LEU A 20 8.88 12.41 -1.82
N ALA A 21 8.64 11.16 -1.41
CA ALA A 21 9.04 9.98 -2.17
C ALA A 21 8.39 9.95 -3.58
N ILE A 22 7.10 10.29 -3.69
CA ILE A 22 6.39 10.35 -4.98
C ILE A 22 6.99 11.45 -5.86
N ARG A 23 7.26 12.64 -5.31
CA ARG A 23 7.88 13.75 -6.05
C ARG A 23 9.21 13.33 -6.68
N VAL A 24 10.08 12.68 -5.88
CA VAL A 24 11.36 12.16 -6.37
C VAL A 24 11.16 11.05 -7.41
N ALA A 25 10.22 10.12 -7.18
CA ALA A 25 9.96 9.03 -8.12
C ALA A 25 9.49 9.53 -9.50
N LEU A 26 8.72 10.62 -9.53
CA LEU A 26 8.23 11.25 -10.77
C LEU A 26 9.33 11.93 -11.59
N GLU A 27 10.53 12.15 -11.04
CA GLU A 27 11.68 12.64 -11.81
C GLU A 27 12.23 11.57 -12.77
N GLY A 28 12.02 10.28 -12.47
CA GLY A 28 12.55 9.16 -13.26
C GLY A 28 11.51 8.17 -13.79
N ALA A 29 10.23 8.29 -13.41
CA ALA A 29 9.16 7.38 -13.81
C ALA A 29 7.88 8.14 -14.19
N THR A 30 7.07 7.53 -15.06
CA THR A 30 5.76 8.08 -15.41
C THR A 30 4.81 8.00 -14.21
N PRO A 31 3.78 8.88 -14.13
CA PRO A 31 2.77 8.82 -13.05
C PRO A 31 2.17 7.42 -12.89
N TRP A 32 1.79 6.81 -14.02
CA TRP A 32 1.37 5.42 -14.13
C TRP A 32 2.37 4.44 -13.52
N GLY A 33 3.64 4.54 -13.91
CA GLY A 33 4.71 3.69 -13.39
C GLY A 33 4.88 3.81 -11.88
N VAL A 34 4.80 5.03 -11.32
CA VAL A 34 4.90 5.27 -9.87
C VAL A 34 3.74 4.62 -9.12
N VAL A 35 2.51 4.74 -9.62
CA VAL A 35 1.32 4.12 -8.99
C VAL A 35 1.44 2.60 -8.94
N TRP A 36 1.78 1.97 -10.07
CA TRP A 36 1.94 0.52 -10.16
C TRP A 36 3.12 0.01 -9.32
N MET A 37 4.27 0.69 -9.38
CA MET A 37 5.45 0.34 -8.60
C MET A 37 5.17 0.41 -7.10
N ARG A 38 4.60 1.52 -6.62
CA ARG A 38 4.28 1.73 -5.20
C ARG A 38 3.29 0.67 -4.70
N SER A 39 2.26 0.38 -5.50
CA SER A 39 1.22 -0.61 -5.15
C SER A 39 1.78 -2.04 -5.12
N THR A 40 2.66 -2.37 -6.07
CA THR A 40 3.39 -3.65 -6.10
C THR A 40 4.30 -3.78 -4.90
N LEU A 41 5.07 -2.73 -4.57
CA LEU A 41 5.94 -2.71 -3.39
C LEU A 41 5.13 -2.91 -2.10
N ALA A 42 4.00 -2.21 -1.96
CA ALA A 42 3.11 -2.37 -0.82
C ALA A 42 2.57 -3.81 -0.69
N ALA A 43 2.18 -4.43 -1.81
CA ALA A 43 1.75 -5.82 -1.83
C ALA A 43 2.88 -6.77 -1.42
N VAL A 44 4.07 -6.64 -2.03
CA VAL A 44 5.25 -7.46 -1.70
C VAL A 44 5.60 -7.35 -0.20
N LEU A 45 5.62 -6.14 0.36
CA LEU A 45 5.89 -5.92 1.78
C LEU A 45 4.83 -6.56 2.67
N LEU A 46 3.55 -6.48 2.29
CA LEU A 46 2.47 -7.13 3.02
C LEU A 46 2.62 -8.65 3.02
N PHE A 47 2.82 -9.26 1.84
CA PHE A 47 3.01 -10.71 1.71
C PHE A 47 4.26 -11.18 2.45
N ALA A 48 5.37 -10.44 2.38
CA ALA A 48 6.58 -10.72 3.13
C ALA A 48 6.32 -10.68 4.64
N LEU A 49 5.61 -9.66 5.14
CA LEU A 49 5.27 -9.54 6.55
C LEU A 49 4.36 -10.67 7.03
N LEU A 50 3.37 -11.08 6.23
CA LEU A 50 2.51 -12.22 6.53
C LEU A 50 3.32 -13.52 6.59
N GLY A 51 4.21 -13.74 5.62
CA GLY A 51 5.10 -14.90 5.58
C GLY A 51 6.03 -14.96 6.79
N LEU A 52 6.66 -13.83 7.15
CA LEU A 52 7.53 -13.72 8.33
C LEU A 52 6.77 -13.97 9.65
N ARG A 53 5.46 -13.70 9.69
CA ARG A 53 4.60 -13.94 10.85
C ARG A 53 3.96 -15.33 10.86
N GLY A 54 4.22 -16.17 9.87
CA GLY A 54 3.58 -17.49 9.72
C GLY A 54 2.06 -17.40 9.51
N GLN A 55 1.56 -16.25 9.05
CA GLN A 55 0.13 -16.05 8.80
C GLN A 55 -0.24 -16.54 7.40
N PRO A 56 -1.51 -16.96 7.17
CA PRO A 56 -1.94 -17.39 5.85
C PRO A 56 -1.79 -16.25 4.84
N LEU A 57 -1.08 -16.53 3.74
CA LEU A 57 -0.88 -15.55 2.65
C LEU A 57 -2.15 -15.30 1.84
N LEU A 58 -3.03 -16.29 1.80
CA LEU A 58 -4.27 -16.22 1.04
C LEU A 58 -5.46 -15.96 1.96
N PRO A 59 -6.43 -15.14 1.52
CA PRO A 59 -7.69 -14.98 2.22
C PRO A 59 -8.44 -16.30 2.38
N GLU A 60 -9.29 -16.36 3.41
CA GLU A 60 -10.25 -17.44 3.59
C GLU A 60 -11.09 -17.64 2.33
N ARG A 61 -11.46 -18.89 2.02
CA ARG A 61 -12.17 -19.24 0.77
C ARG A 61 -13.43 -18.40 0.55
N ARG A 62 -14.16 -18.07 1.63
CA ARG A 62 -15.38 -17.24 1.59
C ARG A 62 -15.13 -15.79 1.16
N ASP A 63 -13.94 -15.26 1.42
CA ASP A 63 -13.61 -13.86 1.17
C ASP A 63 -12.80 -13.68 -0.12
N ARG A 64 -12.34 -14.75 -0.77
CA ARG A 64 -11.57 -14.67 -2.02
C ARG A 64 -12.29 -13.88 -3.11
N ALA A 65 -13.58 -14.12 -3.31
CA ALA A 65 -14.36 -13.36 -4.28
C ALA A 65 -14.38 -11.86 -3.95
N ARG A 66 -14.54 -11.51 -2.67
CA ARG A 66 -14.50 -10.11 -2.20
C ARG A 66 -13.12 -9.49 -2.42
N CYS A 67 -12.04 -10.22 -2.10
CA CYS A 67 -10.68 -9.76 -2.35
C CYS A 67 -10.40 -9.53 -3.84
N VAL A 68 -10.90 -10.41 -4.73
CA VAL A 68 -10.80 -10.22 -6.18
C VAL A 68 -11.56 -8.97 -6.62
N VAL A 69 -12.80 -8.79 -6.17
CA VAL A 69 -13.59 -7.59 -6.50
C VAL A 69 -12.89 -6.32 -6.01
N LEU A 70 -12.40 -6.30 -4.76
CA LEU A 70 -11.66 -5.16 -4.21
C LEU A 70 -10.36 -4.90 -4.98
N GLY A 71 -9.67 -5.95 -5.41
CA GLY A 71 -8.48 -5.85 -6.26
C GLY A 71 -8.78 -5.23 -7.62
N LEU A 72 -9.89 -5.63 -8.26
CA LEU A 72 -10.34 -5.06 -9.53
C LEU A 72 -10.76 -3.59 -9.39
N VAL A 73 -11.50 -3.26 -8.32
CA VAL A 73 -11.86 -1.88 -8.00
C VAL A 73 -10.61 -1.03 -7.77
N GLY A 74 -9.64 -1.56 -7.02
CA GLY A 74 -8.35 -0.90 -6.79
C GLY A 74 -7.57 -0.68 -8.09
N ALA A 75 -7.47 -1.71 -8.94
CA ALA A 75 -6.79 -1.62 -10.24
C ALA A 75 -7.48 -0.59 -11.16
N ALA A 76 -8.81 -0.58 -11.22
CA ALA A 76 -9.57 0.42 -11.97
C ALA A 76 -9.38 1.82 -11.41
N HIS A 77 -9.29 1.96 -10.09
CA HIS A 77 -9.01 3.26 -9.47
C HIS A 77 -7.60 3.75 -9.77
N PHE A 78 -6.62 2.85 -9.81
CA PHE A 78 -5.26 3.20 -10.24
C PHE A 78 -5.26 3.72 -11.68
N LEU A 79 -6.10 3.18 -12.58
CA LEU A 79 -6.35 3.67 -13.95
C LEU A 79 -6.97 5.08 -14.05
N ILE A 80 -7.24 5.76 -12.93
CA ILE A 80 -7.77 7.12 -12.91
C ILE A 80 -6.79 8.11 -12.24
N GLN A 81 -5.82 7.63 -11.45
CA GLN A 81 -4.84 8.46 -10.73
C GLN A 81 -3.64 8.85 -11.60
#